data_AF-A0A8J6XNS3-F1
#
_entry.id   AF-A0A8J6XNS3-F1
#
_cell.length_a   1.000
_cell.length_b   1.000
_cell.length_c   1.000
_cell.angle_alpha   90.00
_cell.angle_beta   90.00
_cell.angle_gamma   90.00
#
_symmetry.space_group_name_H-M   'P 1'
#
loop_
_entity.id
_entity.type
_entity.pdbx_description
1 polymer ?
#
loop_
_entity_poly.entity_id
_entity_poly.type
_entity_poly.pdbx_seq_one_letter_code
_entity_poly.pdbx_strand_id
1 'polypeptide(L)'
;MPPEVFYLSTQGIRQLLQSSMRENIASKGKVVRSTALVVDKYPGLELLVQNYDGSLGQYQAFLVKGRMYVLGALTSDELTTETVNFFESFSFYPERIRYSH
;
A
#
# COMPACT_ATOMS: atom_id res chain seq x y z
N MET A 1 0.03 2.76 -17.40
CA MET A 1 0.82 3.19 -16.22
C MET A 1 1.19 4.66 -16.42
N PRO A 2 1.08 5.51 -15.39
CA PRO A 2 1.40 6.94 -15.48
C PRO A 2 2.88 7.18 -15.86
N PRO A 3 3.20 8.22 -16.67
CA PRO A 3 4.55 8.49 -17.16
C PRO A 3 5.62 8.62 -16.05
N GLU A 4 5.23 9.16 -14.91
CA GLU A 4 6.11 9.43 -13.76
C GLU A 4 6.62 8.18 -13.05
N VAL A 5 6.08 7.00 -13.34
CA VAL A 5 6.55 5.71 -12.82
C VAL A 5 6.91 4.75 -13.95
N PHE A 6 6.93 5.24 -15.19
CA PHE A 6 7.17 4.43 -16.39
C PHE A 6 8.61 3.90 -16.50
N TYR A 7 9.55 4.47 -15.75
CA TYR A 7 10.93 4.00 -15.66
C TYR A 7 11.05 2.66 -14.90
N LEU A 8 10.00 2.23 -14.18
CA LEU A 8 9.90 0.92 -13.55
C LEU A 8 8.83 0.09 -14.24
N SER A 9 9.10 -1.20 -14.45
CA SER A 9 8.05 -2.14 -14.88
C SER A 9 7.04 -2.35 -13.75
N THR A 10 5.79 -2.68 -14.09
CA THR A 10 4.75 -3.03 -13.09
C THR A 10 5.23 -4.11 -12.11
N GLN A 11 6.00 -5.08 -12.60
CA GLN A 11 6.60 -6.13 -11.78
C GLN A 11 7.68 -5.58 -10.85
N GLY A 12 8.54 -4.68 -11.35
CA GLY A 12 9.55 -3.99 -10.54
C GLY A 12 8.93 -3.15 -9.43
N ILE A 13 7.85 -2.42 -9.72
CA ILE A 13 7.11 -1.66 -8.69
C ILE A 13 6.55 -2.61 -7.63
N ARG A 14 5.94 -3.73 -8.03
CA ARG A 14 5.40 -4.71 -7.08
C ARG A 14 6.49 -5.33 -6.20
N GLN A 15 7.63 -5.68 -6.78
CA GLN A 15 8.77 -6.22 -6.03
C GLN A 15 9.33 -5.19 -5.04
N LEU A 16 9.46 -3.94 -5.48
CA LEU A 16 9.87 -2.83 -4.61
C LEU A 16 8.91 -2.70 -3.42
N LEU A 17 7.60 -2.57 -3.69
CA LEU A 17 6.58 -2.44 -2.65
C LEU A 17 6.58 -3.65 -1.71
N GLN A 18 6.69 -4.86 -2.25
CA GLN A 18 6.70 -6.09 -1.47
C GLN A 18 7.89 -6.16 -0.51
N SER A 19 9.08 -5.84 -0.99
CA SER A 19 10.29 -5.80 -0.17
C SER A 19 10.19 -4.70 0.90
N SER A 20 9.86 -3.47 0.50
CA SER A 20 9.76 -2.33 1.41
C SER A 20 8.70 -2.52 2.49
N MET A 21 7.50 -3.00 2.14
CA MET A 21 6.43 -3.23 3.10
C MET A 21 6.74 -4.42 4.02
N ARG A 22 7.38 -5.49 3.53
CA ARG A 22 7.77 -6.60 4.40
C ARG A 22 8.80 -6.19 5.44
N GLU A 23 9.79 -5.41 5.04
CA GLU A 23 10.86 -4.95 5.91
C GLU A 23 10.35 -3.97 6.98
N ASN A 24 9.45 -3.06 6.61
CA ASN A 24 9.06 -1.95 7.49
C ASN A 24 7.74 -2.19 8.24
N ILE A 25 6.78 -2.89 7.63
CA ILE A 25 5.43 -3.06 8.17
C ILE A 25 5.26 -4.46 8.77
N ALA A 26 5.65 -5.49 8.02
CA ALA A 26 5.47 -6.87 8.47
C ALA A 26 6.59 -7.38 9.39
N SER A 27 7.55 -6.55 9.79
CA SER A 27 8.65 -6.94 10.68
C SER A 27 8.18 -7.39 12.07
N LYS A 28 6.97 -7.00 12.48
CA LYS A 28 6.34 -7.38 13.76
C LYS A 28 5.17 -8.34 13.60
N GLY A 29 5.10 -9.04 12.47
CA GLY A 29 3.98 -9.92 12.18
C GLY A 29 4.25 -10.92 11.09
N LYS A 30 3.21 -11.64 10.71
CA LYS A 30 3.20 -12.59 9.61
C LYS A 30 2.31 -12.04 8.50
N VAL A 31 2.84 -11.97 7.28
CA VAL A 31 2.01 -11.68 6.09
C VAL A 31 1.11 -12.88 5.83
N VAL A 32 -0.19 -12.69 6.00
CA VAL A 32 -1.24 -13.69 5.76
C VAL A 32 -1.68 -13.67 4.30
N ARG A 33 -1.78 -12.48 3.71
CA ARG A 33 -2.18 -12.28 2.30
C ARG A 33 -1.39 -11.16 1.67
N SER A 34 -1.12 -11.30 0.37
CA SER A 34 -0.50 -10.28 -0.46
C SER A 34 -1.28 -10.19 -1.77
N THR A 35 -1.90 -9.05 -2.03
CA THR A 35 -2.78 -8.86 -3.19
C THR A 35 -2.26 -7.71 -4.05
N ALA A 36 -2.12 -7.93 -5.35
CA ALA A 36 -1.80 -6.84 -6.27
C ALA A 36 -3.01 -5.94 -6.48
N LEU A 37 -2.81 -4.62 -6.42
CA LEU A 37 -3.86 -3.63 -6.63
C LEU A 37 -3.50 -2.68 -7.77
N VAL A 38 -4.52 -2.02 -8.33
CA VAL A 38 -4.36 -0.87 -9.22
C VAL A 38 -5.43 0.15 -8.87
N VAL A 39 -5.01 1.36 -8.48
CA VAL A 39 -5.90 2.49 -8.18
C VAL A 39 -5.45 3.67 -9.02
N ASP A 40 -6.37 4.31 -9.75
CA ASP A 40 -6.08 5.42 -10.67
C ASP A 40 -4.90 5.16 -11.63
N LYS A 41 -4.81 3.92 -12.13
CA LYS A 41 -3.73 3.41 -13.01
C LYS A 41 -2.36 3.25 -12.34
N TYR A 42 -2.24 3.53 -11.04
CA TYR A 42 -1.03 3.26 -10.26
C TYR A 42 -1.02 1.83 -9.73
N PRO A 43 0.01 1.03 -10.05
CA PRO A 43 0.16 -0.28 -9.45
C PRO A 43 0.50 -0.17 -7.97
N GLY A 44 -0.20 -0.95 -7.16
CA GLY A 44 -0.01 -1.03 -5.72
C GLY A 44 0.06 -2.46 -5.22
N LEU A 45 0.26 -2.57 -3.91
CA LEU A 45 0.29 -3.83 -3.19
C LEU A 45 -0.51 -3.69 -1.90
N GLU A 46 -1.40 -4.64 -1.65
CA GLU A 46 -2.03 -4.82 -0.35
C GLU A 46 -1.38 -5.97 0.40
N LEU A 47 -1.08 -5.74 1.68
CA LEU A 47 -0.71 -6.77 2.63
C LEU A 47 -1.75 -6.88 3.74
N LEU A 48 -2.14 -8.11 4.04
CA LEU A 48 -2.82 -8.46 5.28
C LEU A 48 -1.78 -9.08 6.22
N VAL A 49 -1.61 -8.49 7.39
CA VAL A 49 -0.59 -8.86 8.37
C VAL A 49 -1.28 -9.23 9.69
N GLN A 50 -0.97 -10.41 10.20
CA GLN A 50 -1.31 -10.80 11.57
C GLN A 50 -0.10 -10.46 12.45
N ASN A 51 -0.24 -9.47 13.32
CA ASN A 51 0.85 -9.02 14.19
C ASN A 51 1.02 -9.97 15.38
N TYR A 52 2.20 -9.95 16.00
CA TYR A 52 2.52 -10.84 17.12
C TYR A 52 1.74 -10.55 18.39
N ASP A 53 1.18 -9.34 18.53
CA ASP A 53 0.27 -8.97 19.61
C ASP A 53 -1.17 -9.47 19.40
N GLY A 54 -1.43 -10.20 18.30
CA GLY A 54 -2.74 -10.73 17.95
C GLY A 54 -3.57 -9.81 17.06
N SER A 55 -3.16 -8.55 16.89
CA SER A 55 -3.89 -7.59 16.04
C SER A 55 -3.79 -7.93 14.55
N LEU A 56 -4.78 -7.48 13.78
CA LEU A 56 -4.84 -7.63 12.34
C LEU A 56 -4.63 -6.27 11.66
N GLY A 57 -3.67 -6.20 10.76
CA GLY A 57 -3.34 -5.01 9.98
C GLY A 57 -3.59 -5.22 8.50
N GLN A 58 -4.25 -4.27 7.85
CA GLN A 58 -4.36 -4.19 6.39
C GLN A 58 -3.62 -2.95 5.92
N TYR A 59 -2.71 -3.14 4.97
CA TYR A 59 -1.84 -2.08 4.48
C TYR A 59 -1.86 -2.06 2.97
N GLN A 60 -2.04 -0.88 2.37
CA GLN A 60 -1.94 -0.68 0.92
C GLN A 60 -0.81 0.30 0.63
N ALA A 61 0.05 -0.03 -0.32
CA ALA A 61 1.12 0.85 -0.75
C ALA A 61 1.10 1.07 -2.26
N PHE A 62 1.49 2.27 -2.67
CA PHE A 62 1.50 2.72 -4.06
C PHE A 62 2.73 3.57 -4.33
N LEU A 63 3.26 3.50 -5.55
CA LEU A 63 4.31 4.39 -6.01
C LEU A 63 3.69 5.48 -6.91
N VAL A 64 3.76 6.75 -6.48
CA VAL A 64 3.20 7.89 -7.20
C VAL A 64 4.27 8.98 -7.29
N LYS A 65 4.61 9.42 -8.50
CA LYS A 65 5.67 10.42 -8.76
C LYS A 65 6.99 10.12 -8.04
N GLY A 66 7.42 8.85 -8.06
CA GLY A 66 8.65 8.39 -7.40
C GLY A 66 8.60 8.37 -5.86
N ARG A 67 7.44 8.63 -5.25
CA ARG A 67 7.23 8.57 -3.81
C ARG A 67 6.35 7.38 -3.44
N MET A 68 6.73 6.67 -2.40
CA MET A 68 5.91 5.57 -1.85
C MET A 68 4.90 6.15 -0.87
N TYR A 69 3.62 5.91 -1.14
CA TYR A 69 2.52 6.21 -0.23
C TYR A 69 2.04 4.92 0.39
N VAL A 70 1.82 4.92 1.70
CA VAL A 70 1.35 3.78 2.46
C VAL A 70 0.13 4.21 3.27
N LEU A 71 -0.93 3.43 3.17
CA LEU A 71 -2.16 3.54 3.95
C LEU A 71 -2.28 2.28 4.80
N GLY A 72 -2.76 2.42 6.03
CA GLY A 72 -2.87 1.29 6.95
C GLY A 72 -4.08 1.43 7.86
N ALA A 73 -4.73 0.30 8.12
CA ALA A 73 -5.73 0.12 9.15
C ALA A 73 -5.28 -1.02 10.07
N LEU A 74 -5.43 -0.82 11.38
CA LEU A 74 -5.03 -1.77 12.42
C LEU A 74 -6.18 -1.95 13.41
N THR A 75 -6.49 -3.19 13.74
CA THR A 75 -7.58 -3.56 14.67
C THR A 75 -7.13 -4.72 15.56
N SER A 76 -7.60 -4.76 16.80
CA SER A 76 -7.34 -5.87 17.72
C SER A 76 -8.13 -7.13 17.38
N ASP A 77 -9.32 -6.96 16.79
CA ASP A 77 -10.29 -8.05 16.63
C ASP A 77 -10.49 -8.39 15.15
N GLU A 78 -11.32 -7.62 14.45
CA GLU A 78 -11.68 -7.86 13.05
C GLU A 78 -11.65 -6.59 12.22
N LEU A 79 -11.31 -6.75 10.93
CA LEU A 79 -11.40 -5.70 9.93
C LEU A 79 -12.84 -5.68 9.42
N THR A 80 -13.52 -4.57 9.68
CA THR A 80 -14.93 -4.39 9.35
C THR A 80 -15.12 -3.63 8.03
N THR A 81 -16.37 -3.42 7.62
CA THR A 81 -16.73 -2.65 6.43
C THR A 81 -16.17 -1.22 6.45
N GLU A 82 -15.99 -0.62 7.62
CA GLU A 82 -15.35 0.69 7.78
C GLU A 82 -13.93 0.72 7.22
N THR A 83 -13.19 -0.38 7.36
CA THR A 83 -11.84 -0.49 6.77
C THR A 83 -11.90 -0.48 5.25
N VAL A 84 -12.87 -1.19 4.66
CA VAL A 84 -13.08 -1.21 3.21
C VAL A 84 -13.43 0.19 2.71
N ASN A 85 -14.42 0.84 3.35
CA ASN A 85 -14.84 2.20 3.02
C ASN A 85 -13.70 3.21 3.15
N PHE A 86 -12.84 3.05 4.17
CA PHE A 86 -11.65 3.88 4.33
C PHE A 86 -10.73 3.76 3.10
N PHE A 87 -10.36 2.56 2.68
CA PHE A 87 -9.48 2.38 1.51
C PHE A 87 -10.14 2.85 0.21
N GLU A 88 -11.43 2.60 0.01
CA GLU A 88 -12.18 3.04 -1.18
C GLU A 88 -12.33 4.57 -1.25
N SER A 89 -12.23 5.28 -0.13
CA SER A 89 -12.32 6.73 -0.11
C SER A 89 -11.08 7.45 -0.67
N PHE A 90 -9.98 6.74 -0.89
CA PHE A 90 -8.76 7.34 -1.41
C PHE A 90 -8.74 7.38 -2.94
N SER A 91 -8.30 8.51 -3.46
CA SER A 91 -7.95 8.69 -4.88
C SER A 91 -6.63 9.45 -4.97
N PHE A 92 -5.88 9.20 -6.05
CA PHE A 92 -4.63 9.91 -6.30
C PHE A 92 -4.88 11.19 -7.07
N TYR A 93 -4.35 12.31 -6.56
CA TYR A 93 -4.34 13.62 -7.22
C TYR A 93 -2.89 14.09 -7.47
N PRO A 94 -2.15 13.44 -8.40
CA PRO A 94 -0.72 13.68 -8.58
C PRO A 94 -0.39 15.14 -8.90
N GLU A 95 -1.27 15.85 -9.59
CA GLU A 95 -1.16 17.27 -9.95
C GLU A 95 -1.13 18.20 -8.73
N ARG A 96 -1.67 17.76 -7.58
CA ARG A 96 -1.66 18.54 -6.33
C ARG A 96 -0.41 18.32 -5.49
N ILE A 97 0.39 17.30 -5.80
CA ILE A 97 1.68 17.05 -5.13
C ILE A 97 2.66 18.12 -5.62
N ARG A 98 2.77 19.22 -4.87
CA ARG A 98 3.73 20.30 -5.14
C ARG A 98 5.14 19.88 -4.70
N TYR A 99 6.13 20.22 -5.51
CA TYR A 99 7.53 20.15 -5.10
C TYR A 99 7.80 21.28 -4.12
N SER A 100 8.19 20.96 -2.88
CA SER A 100 8.92 21.91 -2.05
C SER A 100 10.35 21.93 -2.59
N HIS A 101 10.74 23.06 -3.18
CA HIS A 101 12.14 23.35 -3.51
C HIS A 101 12.97 23.49 -2.24
#